data_AF-A0A1F8PV32-F1
#
_entry.id   AF-A0A1F8PV32-F1
#
_cell.length_a   1.000
_cell.length_b   1.000
_cell.length_c   1.000
_cell.angle_alpha   90.00
_cell.angle_beta   90.00
_cell.angle_gamma   90.00
#
_symmetry.space_group_name_H-M   'P 1'
#
loop_
_entity.id
_entity.type
_entity.pdbx_description
1 polymer ?
#
loop_
_entity_poly.entity_id
_entity_poly.type
_entity_poly.pdbx_seq_one_letter_code
_entity_poly.pdbx_strand_id
1 'polypeptide(L)'
;MTAKHRTLLLFIGALGFVAFFMLAGGVLAAAKPVSYVSQEQDTPLVTLSLPGVTGTQVATSTPSLESTPTPLATITSTLVVLPTETYSSSLLIPTLTATLDISLGTTPVFTAPITSTAPVMDTGTTIYLPLAYHVLPPVYIPPTKELFCRSPNSAIPDNLPSGVDSAITIPDNSKIVDLDVLVHVNHTWVGDLKVKLTRYETDRTITLIDRVGYPATNLGCSYDNIRTILDDEISSSVASKCASSPAGISGIYQPETALETFDGQDITGNWILNVSDRAVNDTGRLTYWCLVASISPLPPPPTPAPDPPSFPSQAIINNVTGRNQALPLDCESRSAVDWANYFGRRINEIEFFNNLPTSDNPDVGFVGNVYGQWGQIPPNAYGVHAEPVAALLRQYGVTAYAHRPLSWDMLRAEIAAGRPVFVWIVGNVVNGAPDYYTPADGLHTIVARYEHTVLVTGYTQSNVYYLNGDTIYTKSVAQFLDSWSALGNMAITANP
;
A
#
# COMPACT_ATOMS: atom_id res chain seq x y z
N MET A 1 22.12 -58.45 -46.12
CA MET A 1 23.30 -58.42 -47.01
C MET A 1 24.20 -57.27 -46.56
N THR A 2 25.45 -57.62 -46.28
CA THR A 2 26.67 -56.78 -46.24
C THR A 2 26.74 -55.57 -45.33
N ALA A 3 27.45 -55.80 -44.22
CA ALA A 3 28.25 -54.84 -43.46
C ALA A 3 29.42 -54.28 -44.29
N LYS A 4 29.95 -53.12 -43.87
CA LYS A 4 31.40 -52.85 -43.92
C LYS A 4 31.82 -51.87 -42.81
N HIS A 5 32.57 -52.42 -41.86
CA HIS A 5 33.49 -51.74 -40.96
C HIS A 5 34.81 -51.37 -41.68
N ARG A 6 35.50 -50.35 -41.14
CA ARG A 6 36.95 -50.27 -40.84
C ARG A 6 37.15 -49.00 -39.97
N THR A 7 37.54 -49.02 -38.68
CA THR A 7 38.84 -49.41 -38.05
C THR A 7 39.96 -48.46 -38.51
N LEU A 8 40.80 -47.77 -37.73
CA LEU A 8 41.15 -47.62 -36.29
C LEU A 8 42.35 -46.64 -36.25
N LEU A 9 42.56 -45.81 -35.22
CA LEU A 9 43.82 -45.73 -34.44
C LEU A 9 43.78 -44.69 -33.30
N LEU A 10 44.29 -45.15 -32.15
CA LEU A 10 44.60 -44.48 -30.88
C LEU A 10 45.54 -43.27 -31.02
N PHE A 11 45.48 -42.31 -30.08
CA PHE A 11 46.56 -42.06 -29.09
C PHE A 11 46.07 -41.18 -27.92
N ILE A 12 46.58 -41.51 -26.73
CA ILE A 12 46.36 -40.87 -25.43
C ILE A 12 47.39 -39.76 -25.23
N GLY A 13 47.01 -38.62 -24.63
CA GLY A 13 47.87 -37.92 -23.65
C GLY A 13 48.28 -36.46 -23.91
N ALA A 14 47.66 -35.57 -23.12
CA ALA A 14 48.21 -34.40 -22.39
C ALA A 14 48.73 -33.14 -23.12
N LEU A 15 48.61 -32.02 -22.38
CA LEU A 15 48.92 -30.60 -22.65
C LEU A 15 47.83 -29.89 -23.49
N GLY A 16 47.23 -28.77 -23.10
CA GLY A 16 47.69 -27.71 -22.22
C GLY A 16 47.64 -26.38 -23.00
N PHE A 17 46.63 -25.56 -22.67
CA PHE A 17 46.56 -24.11 -22.91
C PHE A 17 46.13 -23.53 -24.28
N VAL A 18 45.16 -22.60 -24.15
CA VAL A 18 44.69 -21.48 -25.00
C VAL A 18 43.87 -21.78 -26.26
N ALA A 19 42.54 -21.67 -26.11
CA ALA A 19 41.64 -21.26 -27.19
C ALA A 19 40.95 -19.95 -26.81
N PHE A 20 41.05 -18.99 -27.73
CA PHE A 20 40.60 -17.61 -27.69
C PHE A 20 39.08 -17.51 -27.46
N PHE A 21 38.65 -16.90 -26.37
CA PHE A 21 37.27 -16.43 -26.19
C PHE A 21 37.13 -15.06 -26.87
N MET A 22 36.37 -14.98 -27.96
CA MET A 22 35.75 -13.72 -28.37
C MET A 22 34.59 -13.45 -27.40
N LEU A 23 34.78 -12.55 -26.44
CA LEU A 23 33.68 -11.88 -25.75
C LEU A 23 33.08 -10.84 -26.70
N ALA A 24 31.90 -11.12 -27.23
CA ALA A 24 30.97 -10.07 -27.64
C ALA A 24 30.26 -9.57 -26.38
N GLY A 25 30.75 -8.46 -25.82
CA GLY A 25 30.11 -7.77 -24.70
C GLY A 25 28.82 -7.09 -25.13
N GLY A 26 27.69 -7.78 -24.94
CA GLY A 26 26.36 -7.17 -24.97
C GLY A 26 26.08 -6.49 -23.64
N VAL A 27 26.03 -5.16 -23.65
CA VAL A 27 25.72 -4.31 -22.50
C VAL A 27 24.28 -4.57 -22.04
N LEU A 28 24.11 -4.96 -20.78
CA LEU A 28 22.83 -4.91 -20.07
C LEU A 28 22.29 -3.47 -20.15
N ALA A 29 21.12 -3.29 -20.75
CA ALA A 29 20.40 -2.03 -20.73
C ALA A 29 19.96 -1.75 -19.28
N ALA A 30 20.69 -0.87 -18.60
CA ALA A 30 20.25 -0.29 -17.34
C ALA A 30 18.94 0.46 -17.55
N ALA A 31 18.00 0.27 -16.63
CA ALA A 31 16.75 1.01 -16.57
C ALA A 31 17.03 2.51 -16.66
N LYS A 32 16.28 3.22 -17.52
CA LYS A 32 16.31 4.68 -17.58
C LYS A 32 15.96 5.22 -16.19
N PRO A 33 16.77 6.10 -15.59
CA PRO A 33 16.32 6.83 -14.42
C PRO A 33 15.14 7.71 -14.84
N VAL A 34 14.08 7.67 -14.04
CA VAL A 34 12.97 8.62 -14.11
C VAL A 34 13.55 9.99 -13.76
N SER A 35 13.66 10.87 -14.76
CA SER A 35 14.06 12.25 -14.55
C SER A 35 12.91 12.99 -13.88
N TYR A 36 12.98 13.18 -12.58
CA TYR A 36 12.14 14.16 -11.90
C TYR A 36 12.62 15.55 -12.33
N VAL A 37 11.74 16.30 -12.98
CA VAL A 37 11.93 17.73 -13.19
C VAL A 37 11.76 18.38 -11.81
N SER A 38 12.86 18.61 -11.09
CA SER A 38 12.84 19.57 -9.99
C SER A 38 12.48 20.91 -10.62
N GLN A 39 11.38 21.53 -10.20
CA GLN A 39 11.18 22.95 -10.50
C GLN A 39 12.40 23.69 -9.95
N GLU A 40 13.19 24.32 -10.82
CA GLU A 40 14.15 25.34 -10.43
C GLU A 40 13.35 26.46 -9.76
N GLN A 41 13.31 26.45 -8.43
CA GLN A 41 12.87 27.60 -7.67
C GLN A 41 14.06 28.55 -7.56
N ASP A 42 13.82 29.84 -7.85
CA ASP A 42 14.82 30.91 -7.96
C ASP A 42 16.07 30.69 -7.11
N THR A 43 17.20 30.44 -7.77
CA THR A 43 18.49 30.26 -7.10
C THR A 43 18.95 31.62 -6.56
N PRO A 44 19.19 31.79 -5.24
CA PRO A 44 19.75 33.03 -4.72
C PRO A 44 21.17 33.21 -5.24
N LEU A 45 21.41 34.31 -5.97
CA LEU A 45 22.74 34.69 -6.46
C LEU A 45 23.56 35.32 -5.32
N VAL A 46 24.70 34.71 -4.99
CA VAL A 46 25.69 35.34 -4.10
C VAL A 46 26.62 36.19 -4.96
N THR A 47 26.65 37.50 -4.69
CA THR A 47 27.59 38.44 -5.31
C THR A 47 28.79 38.69 -4.41
N LEU A 48 29.99 38.44 -4.92
CA LEU A 48 31.26 38.76 -4.27
C LEU A 48 31.91 39.94 -5.00
N SER A 49 32.11 41.05 -4.28
CA SER A 49 32.89 42.19 -4.77
C SER A 49 34.29 42.15 -4.13
N LEU A 50 35.31 42.02 -4.96
CA LEU A 50 36.71 42.02 -4.52
C LEU A 50 37.22 43.47 -4.43
N PRO A 51 37.72 43.94 -3.27
CA PRO A 51 38.48 45.19 -3.23
C PRO A 51 39.80 44.99 -4.00
N GLY A 52 40.20 45.98 -4.81
CA GLY A 52 41.40 45.87 -5.64
C GLY A 52 42.66 45.58 -4.79
N VAL A 53 43.33 44.46 -5.06
CA VAL A 53 44.55 44.06 -4.33
C VAL A 53 45.74 44.02 -5.27
N THR A 54 46.79 44.77 -4.95
CA THR A 54 48.10 44.67 -5.62
C THR A 54 49.07 43.91 -4.71
N GLY A 55 49.55 42.74 -5.18
CA GLY A 55 50.48 41.85 -4.48
C GLY A 55 49.85 40.56 -3.93
N THR A 56 50.67 39.56 -3.60
CA THR A 56 50.23 38.30 -2.98
C THR A 56 49.70 38.58 -1.57
N GLN A 57 48.39 38.77 -1.43
CA GLN A 57 47.73 38.92 -0.15
C GLN A 57 46.43 38.11 -0.11
N VAL A 58 46.09 37.63 1.09
CA VAL A 58 44.80 37.03 1.40
C VAL A 58 43.78 38.17 1.49
N ALA A 59 42.88 38.26 0.52
CA ALA A 59 41.78 39.20 0.57
C ALA A 59 40.57 38.51 1.23
N THR A 60 40.00 39.15 2.25
CA THR A 60 38.75 38.71 2.89
C THR A 60 37.64 39.66 2.46
N SER A 61 36.61 39.13 1.79
CA SER A 61 35.37 39.86 1.53
C SER A 61 34.21 39.15 2.20
N THR A 62 33.29 39.94 2.76
CA THR A 62 32.05 39.44 3.37
C THR A 62 30.96 39.48 2.30
N PRO A 63 30.38 38.34 1.89
CA PRO A 63 29.26 38.34 0.94
C PRO A 63 28.03 38.99 1.57
N SER A 64 27.25 39.71 0.78
CA SER A 64 25.89 40.11 1.12
C SER A 64 24.90 39.24 0.35
N LEU A 65 23.93 38.64 1.05
CA LEU A 65 22.80 37.98 0.40
C LEU A 65 21.71 39.00 0.06
N GLU A 66 21.06 38.85 -1.10
CA GLU A 66 19.83 39.61 -1.43
C GLU A 66 18.62 39.16 -0.59
N SER A 67 18.67 37.97 0.01
CA SER A 67 17.64 37.47 0.94
C SER A 67 18.23 36.55 2.00
N THR A 68 17.76 36.63 3.25
CA THR A 68 18.19 35.79 4.38
C THR A 68 17.42 34.46 4.40
N PRO A 69 18.03 33.30 4.07
CA PRO A 69 17.44 32.00 4.36
C PRO A 69 17.64 31.62 5.83
N THR A 70 16.61 31.02 6.43
CA THR A 70 16.63 30.46 7.78
C THR A 70 17.44 29.15 7.77
N PRO A 71 18.49 28.98 8.60
CA PRO A 71 19.40 27.86 8.42
C PRO A 71 18.95 26.60 9.19
N LEU A 72 19.04 25.43 8.56
CA LEU A 72 18.75 24.13 9.21
C LEU A 72 19.67 22.97 8.74
N ALA A 73 20.98 23.20 8.53
CA ALA A 73 22.04 22.17 8.56
C ALA A 73 23.43 22.73 8.22
N THR A 74 24.47 22.06 8.72
CA THR A 74 25.89 22.28 8.39
C THR A 74 26.26 21.56 7.09
N ILE A 75 26.86 22.27 6.12
CA ILE A 75 27.45 21.66 4.91
C ILE A 75 28.86 22.23 4.73
N THR A 76 29.87 21.36 4.59
CA THR A 76 31.21 21.74 4.16
C THR A 76 31.36 21.33 2.69
N SER A 77 31.59 22.29 1.78
CA SER A 77 31.85 22.01 0.36
C SER A 77 33.10 22.75 -0.10
N THR A 78 33.98 22.07 -0.83
CA THR A 78 35.17 22.67 -1.44
C THR A 78 34.85 22.90 -2.92
N LEU A 79 34.75 24.16 -3.33
CA LEU A 79 34.50 24.51 -4.74
C LEU A 79 35.82 24.88 -5.42
N VAL A 80 36.17 24.18 -6.50
CA VAL A 80 37.30 24.55 -7.37
C VAL A 80 36.72 25.31 -8.57
N VAL A 81 36.97 26.62 -8.64
CA VAL A 81 36.54 27.44 -9.78
C VAL A 81 37.64 27.44 -10.84
N LEU A 82 37.33 26.94 -12.04
CA LEU A 82 38.16 27.13 -13.23
C LEU A 82 37.58 28.32 -14.01
N PRO A 83 38.36 29.37 -14.34
CA PRO A 83 37.82 30.52 -15.05
C PRO A 83 37.40 30.13 -16.47
N THR A 84 36.13 30.35 -16.79
CA THR A 84 35.62 30.36 -18.16
C THR A 84 35.81 31.75 -18.74
N GLU A 85 37.02 32.11 -19.15
CA GLU A 85 37.30 33.01 -20.27
C GLU A 85 38.77 32.82 -20.70
N THR A 86 38.96 32.42 -21.95
CA THR A 86 40.28 32.28 -22.59
C THR A 86 40.86 33.66 -22.88
N TYR A 87 41.78 34.13 -22.03
CA TYR A 87 42.64 35.25 -22.39
C TYR A 87 43.76 34.76 -23.30
N SER A 88 43.79 35.28 -24.53
CA SER A 88 44.87 35.06 -25.49
C SER A 88 46.13 35.85 -25.09
N SER A 89 46.79 35.49 -23.99
CA SER A 89 48.23 35.75 -23.82
C SER A 89 48.82 34.88 -22.70
N SER A 90 50.04 34.43 -22.91
CA SER A 90 50.78 33.45 -22.12
C SER A 90 51.26 33.96 -20.77
N LEU A 91 50.35 34.28 -19.85
CA LEU A 91 50.67 34.62 -18.46
C LEU A 91 49.74 33.85 -17.50
N LEU A 92 50.38 33.19 -16.53
CA LEU A 92 49.84 32.43 -15.40
C LEU A 92 48.33 32.61 -15.15
N ILE A 93 47.55 31.54 -15.35
CA ILE A 93 46.14 31.48 -14.97
C ILE A 93 46.06 31.54 -13.44
N PRO A 94 45.49 32.59 -12.82
CA PRO A 94 45.30 32.59 -11.38
C PRO A 94 44.33 31.48 -11.01
N THR A 95 44.74 30.55 -10.17
CA THR A 95 43.83 29.57 -9.58
C THR A 95 43.16 30.25 -8.39
N LEU A 96 41.87 30.52 -8.50
CA LEU A 96 41.05 31.06 -7.41
C LEU A 96 40.44 29.90 -6.64
N THR A 97 40.83 29.74 -5.38
CA THR A 97 40.17 28.81 -4.46
C THR A 97 39.36 29.62 -3.47
N ALA A 98 38.05 29.38 -3.42
CA ALA A 98 37.14 29.96 -2.44
C ALA A 98 36.61 28.82 -1.56
N THR A 99 36.81 28.94 -0.25
CA THR A 99 36.27 28.01 0.75
C THR A 99 35.08 28.69 1.41
N LEU A 100 33.90 28.05 1.47
CA LEU A 100 32.72 28.63 2.12
C LEU A 100 32.55 27.99 3.49
N ASP A 101 32.80 28.76 4.55
CA ASP A 101 32.50 28.34 5.93
C ASP A 101 31.15 28.92 6.37
N ILE A 102 30.24 28.04 6.81
CA ILE A 102 28.92 28.42 7.33
C ILE A 102 28.91 28.18 8.85
N SER A 103 28.79 29.25 9.64
CA SER A 103 28.60 29.15 11.10
C SER A 103 27.17 29.55 11.49
N LEU A 104 26.53 28.73 12.31
CA LEU A 104 25.14 28.94 12.74
C LEU A 104 25.07 29.95 13.91
N GLY A 105 24.46 31.11 13.64
CA GLY A 105 24.05 32.14 14.60
C GLY A 105 22.77 32.84 14.12
N THR A 106 22.26 33.85 14.85
CA THR A 106 21.00 34.56 14.50
C THR A 106 21.03 35.30 13.16
N THR A 107 22.23 35.45 12.57
CA THR A 107 22.46 35.89 11.20
C THR A 107 23.57 35.02 10.62
N PRO A 108 23.34 34.25 9.54
CA PRO A 108 24.39 33.46 8.92
C PRO A 108 25.46 34.41 8.35
N VAL A 109 26.71 34.24 8.81
CA VAL A 109 27.86 34.97 8.26
C VAL A 109 28.54 34.05 7.25
N PHE A 110 28.67 34.53 6.02
CA PHE A 110 29.41 33.85 4.97
C PHE A 110 30.81 34.44 4.94
N THR A 111 31.83 33.59 4.89
CA THR A 111 33.21 34.04 4.71
C THR A 111 33.82 33.22 3.60
N ALA A 112 34.30 33.89 2.55
CA ALA A 112 35.00 33.27 1.45
C ALA A 112 36.42 33.86 1.38
N PRO A 113 37.43 33.27 2.04
CA PRO A 113 38.81 33.68 1.83
C PRO A 113 39.20 33.38 0.39
N ILE A 114 39.64 34.42 -0.33
CA ILE A 114 40.10 34.30 -1.71
C ILE A 114 41.62 34.34 -1.70
N THR A 115 42.25 33.28 -2.20
CA THR A 115 43.71 33.21 -2.33
C THR A 115 44.06 33.25 -3.81
N SER A 116 44.80 34.29 -4.23
CA SER A 116 45.34 34.39 -5.59
C SER A 116 46.85 34.21 -5.57
N THR A 117 47.37 33.41 -6.49
CA THR A 117 48.82 33.19 -6.69
C THR A 117 49.45 34.17 -7.69
N ALA A 118 48.66 35.09 -8.29
CA ALA A 118 49.12 36.12 -9.23
C ALA A 118 48.42 37.47 -9.01
N PRO A 119 49.04 38.62 -9.36
CA PRO A 119 48.39 39.93 -9.26
C PRO A 119 47.21 40.00 -10.24
N VAL A 120 46.00 40.20 -9.70
CA VAL A 120 44.77 40.42 -10.49
C VAL A 120 44.75 41.90 -10.88
N MET A 121 44.89 42.20 -12.17
CA MET A 121 44.99 43.57 -12.70
C MET A 121 43.64 44.21 -13.07
N ASP A 122 42.52 43.52 -12.83
CA ASP A 122 41.20 44.05 -13.15
C ASP A 122 40.42 44.36 -11.86
N THR A 123 40.05 45.63 -11.69
CA THR A 123 39.27 46.11 -10.55
C THR A 123 37.80 46.19 -10.95
N GLY A 124 36.96 45.34 -10.38
CA GLY A 124 35.51 45.36 -10.59
C GLY A 124 34.88 44.07 -11.10
N THR A 125 35.63 42.98 -11.19
CA THR A 125 35.10 41.67 -11.62
C THR A 125 34.19 41.07 -10.55
N THR A 126 32.89 41.02 -10.84
CA THR A 126 31.90 40.30 -10.03
C THR A 126 31.91 38.81 -10.40
N ILE A 127 32.15 37.94 -9.42
CA ILE A 127 32.08 36.48 -9.61
C ILE A 127 30.71 35.99 -9.19
N TYR A 128 29.97 35.35 -10.10
CA TYR A 128 28.72 34.67 -9.80
C TYR A 128 28.99 33.19 -9.48
N LEU A 129 28.65 32.76 -8.28
CA LEU A 129 28.71 31.35 -7.87
C LEU A 129 27.30 30.76 -7.94
N PRO A 130 27.01 29.81 -8.85
CA PRO A 130 25.73 29.11 -8.81
C PRO A 130 25.70 28.18 -7.59
N LEU A 131 24.91 28.53 -6.59
CA LEU A 131 24.56 27.62 -5.49
C LEU A 131 23.29 26.87 -5.87
N ALA A 132 23.43 25.58 -6.20
CA ALA A 132 22.29 24.69 -6.30
C ALA A 132 21.94 24.18 -4.90
N TYR A 133 20.80 24.62 -4.37
CA TYR A 133 20.25 24.07 -3.13
C TYR A 133 19.50 22.77 -3.46
N HIS A 134 20.02 21.64 -3.02
CA HIS A 134 19.31 20.36 -3.08
C HIS A 134 18.54 20.17 -1.77
N VAL A 135 17.23 20.42 -1.79
CA VAL A 135 16.33 19.85 -0.78
C VAL A 135 16.41 18.35 -0.95
N LEU A 136 16.91 17.62 0.05
CA LEU A 136 16.75 16.17 0.05
C LEU A 136 15.26 15.88 0.02
N PRO A 137 14.75 15.03 -0.89
CA PRO A 137 13.35 14.69 -0.90
C PRO A 137 12.95 14.17 0.48
N PRO A 138 11.74 14.52 0.99
CA PRO A 138 11.29 14.00 2.26
C PRO A 138 11.41 12.46 2.25
N VAL A 139 12.02 11.90 3.30
CA VAL A 139 12.15 10.45 3.43
C VAL A 139 10.76 9.88 3.63
N TYR A 140 10.25 9.17 2.62
CA TYR A 140 9.00 8.44 2.73
C TYR A 140 9.19 7.25 3.67
N ILE A 141 8.52 7.29 4.82
CA ILE A 141 8.45 6.17 5.75
C ILE A 141 7.09 5.51 5.50
N PRO A 142 7.06 4.27 4.98
CA PRO A 142 5.80 3.58 4.73
C PRO A 142 5.04 3.44 6.05
N PRO A 143 3.71 3.66 6.05
CA PRO A 143 2.89 3.46 7.24
C PRO A 143 2.99 2.01 7.73
N THR A 144 2.99 1.83 9.05
CA THR A 144 2.90 0.53 9.70
C THR A 144 1.49 0.33 10.23
N LYS A 145 0.88 -0.82 9.96
CA LYS A 145 -0.43 -1.18 10.51
C LYS A 145 -0.24 -1.74 11.92
N GLU A 146 -0.93 -1.17 12.90
CA GLU A 146 -0.87 -1.53 14.32
C GLU A 146 -2.26 -1.82 14.87
N LEU A 147 -2.37 -2.83 15.73
CA LEU A 147 -3.62 -3.25 16.35
C LEU A 147 -3.62 -2.98 17.85
N PHE A 148 -4.54 -2.11 18.28
CA PHE A 148 -4.79 -1.87 19.70
C PHE A 148 -6.13 -2.50 20.06
N CYS A 149 -6.12 -3.55 20.88
CA CYS A 149 -7.29 -4.38 21.10
C CYS A 149 -7.70 -4.51 22.58
N ARG A 150 -8.99 -4.71 22.83
CA ARG A 150 -9.56 -5.00 24.15
C ARG A 150 -10.64 -6.07 24.10
N SER A 151 -10.64 -6.93 25.12
CA SER A 151 -11.66 -7.95 25.34
C SER A 151 -12.43 -7.67 26.64
N PRO A 152 -13.19 -6.57 26.74
CA PRO A 152 -13.78 -6.13 28.00
C PRO A 152 -14.88 -7.08 28.51
N ASN A 153 -15.47 -7.89 27.63
CA ASN A 153 -16.55 -8.83 27.94
C ASN A 153 -17.65 -8.22 28.83
N SER A 154 -17.97 -6.95 28.56
CA SER A 154 -18.82 -6.12 29.42
C SER A 154 -20.28 -6.22 28.99
N ALA A 155 -21.19 -6.26 29.96
CA ALA A 155 -22.62 -6.32 29.68
C ALA A 155 -23.09 -4.99 29.08
N ILE A 156 -23.92 -5.08 28.03
CA ILE A 156 -24.61 -3.93 27.44
C ILE A 156 -25.93 -3.79 28.21
N PRO A 157 -26.17 -2.65 28.90
CA PRO A 157 -27.42 -2.47 29.62
C PRO A 157 -28.60 -2.27 28.66
N ASP A 158 -29.70 -2.97 28.93
CA ASP A 158 -30.96 -2.91 28.16
C ASP A 158 -31.55 -1.50 28.15
N ASN A 159 -31.95 -1.03 26.97
CA ASN A 159 -32.56 0.28 26.71
C ASN A 159 -31.90 1.46 27.44
N LEU A 160 -30.58 1.46 27.58
CA LEU A 160 -29.87 2.51 28.31
C LEU A 160 -29.03 3.35 27.33
N PRO A 161 -29.45 4.60 27.04
CA PRO A 161 -28.74 5.48 26.13
C PRO A 161 -27.27 5.75 26.42
N SER A 162 -26.82 5.63 27.68
CA SER A 162 -25.41 5.77 28.04
C SER A 162 -24.58 4.53 27.67
N GLY A 163 -25.20 3.37 27.51
CA GLY A 163 -24.51 2.14 27.11
C GLY A 163 -23.41 1.70 28.08
N VAL A 164 -22.40 1.05 27.51
CA VAL A 164 -21.17 0.60 28.17
C VAL A 164 -19.95 1.12 27.40
N ASP A 165 -18.94 1.56 28.16
CA ASP A 165 -17.68 2.06 27.61
C ASP A 165 -16.56 1.04 27.74
N SER A 166 -15.69 1.02 26.74
CA SER A 166 -14.37 0.39 26.83
C SER A 166 -13.33 1.36 26.29
N ALA A 167 -12.23 1.55 27.01
CA ALA A 167 -11.16 2.47 26.64
C ALA A 167 -9.87 1.74 26.24
N ILE A 168 -9.14 2.30 25.29
CA ILE A 168 -7.77 1.96 24.90
C ILE A 168 -6.90 3.21 25.10
N THR A 169 -5.77 3.05 25.78
CA THR A 169 -4.78 4.13 25.96
C THR A 169 -3.57 3.82 25.09
N ILE A 170 -3.25 4.73 24.17
CA ILE A 170 -2.15 4.57 23.21
C ILE A 170 -1.07 5.61 23.54
N PRO A 171 0.18 5.18 23.85
CA PRO A 171 1.28 6.10 24.15
C PRO A 171 2.06 6.56 22.89
N ASP A 172 1.70 6.06 21.70
CA ASP A 172 2.35 6.34 20.42
C ASP A 172 1.94 7.72 19.86
N ASN A 173 2.90 8.53 19.41
CA ASN A 173 2.70 9.87 18.85
C ASN A 173 2.83 9.97 17.33
N SER A 174 2.75 8.83 16.65
CA SER A 174 2.67 8.77 15.19
C SER A 174 1.35 9.36 14.70
N LYS A 175 1.37 9.79 13.43
CA LYS A 175 0.18 10.29 12.74
C LYS A 175 -0.65 9.12 12.20
N ILE A 176 -1.95 9.25 12.32
CA ILE A 176 -2.92 8.38 11.67
C ILE A 176 -2.86 8.66 10.18
N VAL A 177 -2.58 7.62 9.41
CA VAL A 177 -2.68 7.62 7.94
C VAL A 177 -4.03 7.07 7.51
N ASP A 178 -4.51 6.07 8.24
CA ASP A 178 -5.76 5.36 8.00
C ASP A 178 -6.17 4.64 9.30
N LEU A 179 -7.48 4.46 9.51
CA LEU A 179 -8.05 4.00 10.78
C LEU A 179 -9.29 3.13 10.59
N ASP A 180 -9.19 1.85 10.94
CA ASP A 180 -10.33 0.94 11.00
C ASP A 180 -10.76 0.65 12.45
N VAL A 181 -11.98 0.12 12.60
CA VAL A 181 -12.48 -0.40 13.88
C VAL A 181 -13.06 -1.81 13.72
N LEU A 182 -12.39 -2.80 14.32
CA LEU A 182 -12.93 -4.15 14.46
C LEU A 182 -13.87 -4.21 15.67
N VAL A 183 -15.10 -4.71 15.51
CA VAL A 183 -16.10 -4.77 16.58
C VAL A 183 -16.76 -6.15 16.67
N HIS A 184 -16.65 -6.78 17.84
CA HIS A 184 -17.34 -8.02 18.19
C HIS A 184 -18.31 -7.81 19.36
N VAL A 185 -19.60 -7.87 19.05
CA VAL A 185 -20.69 -7.80 20.04
C VAL A 185 -21.51 -9.07 19.95
N ASN A 186 -21.83 -9.66 21.11
CA ASN A 186 -22.87 -10.67 21.19
C ASN A 186 -24.17 -9.99 21.61
N HIS A 187 -25.22 -10.08 20.81
CA HIS A 187 -26.52 -9.46 21.07
C HIS A 187 -27.60 -10.20 20.27
N THR A 188 -28.79 -10.35 20.82
CA THR A 188 -29.91 -11.05 20.17
C THR A 188 -30.67 -10.19 19.15
N TRP A 189 -30.38 -8.89 19.11
CA TRP A 189 -30.99 -7.97 18.14
C TRP A 189 -30.03 -6.82 17.79
N VAL A 190 -29.35 -6.87 16.65
CA VAL A 190 -28.36 -5.84 16.30
C VAL A 190 -28.98 -4.52 15.85
N GLY A 191 -30.24 -4.53 15.43
CA GLY A 191 -31.02 -3.33 15.07
C GLY A 191 -31.27 -2.36 16.23
N ASP A 192 -30.98 -2.76 17.46
CA ASP A 192 -31.13 -1.91 18.64
C ASP A 192 -29.84 -1.22 19.04
N LEU A 193 -28.71 -1.68 18.50
CA LEU A 193 -27.40 -1.21 18.93
C LEU A 193 -27.02 0.10 18.26
N LYS A 194 -26.43 0.97 19.06
CA LYS A 194 -25.67 2.14 18.60
C LYS A 194 -24.24 2.05 19.13
N VAL A 195 -23.28 2.15 18.22
CA VAL A 195 -21.84 2.09 18.50
C VAL A 195 -21.21 3.43 18.14
N LYS A 196 -20.41 3.98 19.06
CA LYS A 196 -19.70 5.24 18.87
C LYS A 196 -18.23 5.09 19.23
N LEU A 197 -17.39 5.84 18.54
CA LEU A 197 -15.98 5.98 18.87
C LEU A 197 -15.71 7.43 19.27
N THR A 198 -15.08 7.61 20.42
CA THR A 198 -14.68 8.92 20.94
C THR A 198 -13.18 8.95 21.15
N ARG A 199 -12.52 9.97 20.60
CA ARG A 199 -11.16 10.35 20.99
C ARG A 199 -11.25 11.38 22.10
N TYR A 200 -10.83 11.01 23.30
CA TYR A 200 -11.04 11.82 24.51
C TYR A 200 -10.34 13.17 24.46
N GLU A 201 -9.11 13.21 23.96
CA GLU A 201 -8.25 14.40 23.97
C GLU A 201 -8.75 15.53 23.07
N THR A 202 -9.53 15.20 22.04
CA THR A 202 -10.12 16.17 21.12
C THR A 202 -11.63 16.32 21.28
N ASP A 203 -12.25 15.58 22.21
CA ASP A 203 -13.70 15.45 22.38
C ASP A 203 -14.44 15.13 21.06
N ARG A 204 -13.75 14.45 20.14
CA ARG A 204 -14.28 14.10 18.81
C ARG A 204 -14.98 12.76 18.92
N THR A 205 -16.28 12.75 18.71
CA THR A 205 -17.11 11.53 18.69
C THR A 205 -17.72 11.32 17.32
N ILE A 206 -17.57 10.11 16.79
CA ILE A 206 -18.27 9.66 15.57
C ILE A 206 -19.21 8.50 15.89
N THR A 207 -20.24 8.34 15.06
CA THR A 207 -21.11 7.17 15.11
C THR A 207 -20.63 6.16 14.10
N LEU A 208 -20.39 4.95 14.56
CA LEU A 208 -19.91 3.84 13.75
C LEU A 208 -21.06 3.02 13.21
N ILE A 209 -22.04 2.72 14.07
CA ILE A 209 -23.24 1.94 13.77
C ILE A 209 -24.43 2.62 14.45
N ASP A 210 -25.54 2.82 13.73
CA ASP A 210 -26.78 3.35 14.30
C ASP A 210 -28.00 2.52 13.91
N ARG A 211 -28.35 1.55 14.76
CA ARG A 211 -29.60 0.78 14.65
C ARG A 211 -29.84 0.22 13.25
N VAL A 212 -28.89 -0.60 12.80
CA VAL A 212 -28.86 -1.10 11.41
C VAL A 212 -30.20 -1.64 10.93
N GLY A 213 -30.58 -1.29 9.70
CA GLY A 213 -31.87 -1.61 9.11
C GLY A 213 -32.97 -0.59 9.43
N TYR A 214 -32.77 0.33 10.38
CA TYR A 214 -33.70 1.43 10.67
C TYR A 214 -33.41 2.65 9.78
N PRO A 215 -34.41 3.41 9.29
CA PRO A 215 -35.86 3.21 9.40
C PRO A 215 -36.45 2.33 8.29
N ALA A 216 -35.62 1.70 7.44
CA ALA A 216 -36.10 0.87 6.34
C ALA A 216 -37.03 -0.26 6.83
N THR A 217 -36.72 -0.83 8.00
CA THR A 217 -37.64 -1.59 8.83
C THR A 217 -37.93 -0.82 10.12
N ASN A 218 -39.14 -0.97 10.66
CA ASN A 218 -39.52 -0.29 11.91
C ASN A 218 -38.77 -0.80 13.14
N LEU A 219 -38.11 -1.95 13.04
CA LEU A 219 -37.45 -2.66 14.15
C LEU A 219 -35.93 -2.85 13.93
N GLY A 220 -35.37 -2.35 12.83
CA GLY A 220 -33.98 -2.63 12.47
C GLY A 220 -33.75 -4.11 12.07
N CYS A 221 -32.50 -4.54 12.15
CA CYS A 221 -32.06 -5.90 11.85
C CYS A 221 -32.23 -6.83 13.05
N SER A 222 -33.04 -7.88 12.87
CA SER A 222 -33.42 -8.82 13.93
C SER A 222 -32.49 -10.01 14.11
N TYR A 223 -31.30 -9.99 13.51
CA TYR A 223 -30.35 -11.10 13.59
C TYR A 223 -29.29 -10.84 14.66
N ASP A 224 -28.70 -11.94 15.14
CA ASP A 224 -27.80 -11.92 16.29
C ASP A 224 -26.39 -11.48 15.90
N ASN A 225 -25.75 -10.77 16.82
CA ASN A 225 -24.31 -10.51 16.88
C ASN A 225 -23.73 -9.60 15.80
N ILE A 226 -22.61 -8.96 16.17
CA ILE A 226 -21.76 -8.15 15.29
C ILE A 226 -20.38 -8.81 15.24
N ARG A 227 -19.87 -9.01 14.02
CA ARG A 227 -18.53 -9.52 13.70
C ARG A 227 -17.99 -8.80 12.46
N THR A 228 -17.63 -7.53 12.61
CA THR A 228 -17.38 -6.63 11.47
C THR A 228 -16.15 -5.75 11.70
N ILE A 229 -15.48 -5.39 10.60
CA ILE A 229 -14.53 -4.27 10.56
C ILE A 229 -15.25 -3.09 9.91
N LEU A 230 -15.07 -1.90 10.47
CA LEU A 230 -15.55 -0.65 9.90
C LEU A 230 -14.37 0.12 9.33
N ASP A 231 -14.47 0.45 8.06
CA ASP A 231 -13.41 0.94 7.17
C ASP A 231 -14.14 1.77 6.09
N ASP A 232 -13.77 3.04 5.92
CA ASP A 232 -14.43 3.98 5.00
C ASP A 232 -13.91 3.98 3.56
N GLU A 233 -12.90 3.17 3.26
CA GLU A 233 -12.43 2.83 1.93
C GLU A 233 -13.34 1.79 1.25
N ILE A 234 -14.19 1.11 2.03
CA ILE A 234 -15.22 0.19 1.53
C ILE A 234 -16.51 0.94 1.19
N SER A 235 -16.99 0.81 -0.06
CA SER A 235 -18.20 1.51 -0.53
C SER A 235 -19.54 1.00 0.05
N SER A 236 -19.55 -0.18 0.67
CA SER A 236 -20.77 -0.81 1.18
C SER A 236 -21.09 -0.33 2.59
N SER A 237 -22.23 0.33 2.78
CA SER A 237 -22.62 0.90 4.07
C SER A 237 -23.13 -0.15 5.07
N VAL A 238 -22.68 -0.03 6.33
CA VAL A 238 -23.14 -0.85 7.46
C VAL A 238 -24.63 -0.68 7.74
N ALA A 239 -25.21 0.50 7.47
CA ALA A 239 -26.60 0.86 7.79
C ALA A 239 -27.64 -0.07 7.15
N SER A 240 -27.27 -0.72 6.04
CA SER A 240 -28.16 -1.60 5.27
C SER A 240 -27.94 -3.09 5.56
N LYS A 241 -26.94 -3.44 6.38
CA LYS A 241 -26.52 -4.83 6.54
C LYS A 241 -27.45 -5.63 7.44
N CYS A 242 -27.97 -6.75 6.96
CA CYS A 242 -28.72 -7.67 7.82
C CYS A 242 -28.70 -9.10 7.29
N ALA A 243 -28.01 -10.01 7.98
CA ALA A 243 -27.93 -11.41 7.56
C ALA A 243 -27.91 -12.39 8.75
N SER A 244 -28.44 -13.59 8.55
CA SER A 244 -28.54 -14.60 9.61
C SER A 244 -27.23 -15.32 9.94
N SER A 245 -26.23 -15.24 9.07
CA SER A 245 -24.97 -15.96 9.21
C SER A 245 -23.81 -15.22 8.51
N PRO A 246 -22.59 -15.27 9.06
CA PRO A 246 -22.24 -15.82 10.37
C PRO A 246 -22.74 -14.96 11.56
N ALA A 247 -23.11 -13.71 11.29
CA ALA A 247 -23.70 -12.79 12.25
C ALA A 247 -24.58 -11.74 11.54
N GLY A 248 -25.48 -11.10 12.29
CA GLY A 248 -26.38 -10.02 11.88
C GLY A 248 -25.67 -8.97 11.03
N ILE A 249 -24.50 -8.55 11.52
CA ILE A 249 -23.55 -7.71 10.81
C ILE A 249 -22.22 -8.47 10.75
N SER A 250 -21.82 -8.87 9.56
CA SER A 250 -20.55 -9.56 9.30
C SER A 250 -20.02 -9.25 7.90
N GLY A 251 -18.72 -8.95 7.82
CA GLY A 251 -18.06 -8.35 6.66
C GLY A 251 -17.29 -7.08 7.03
N ILE A 252 -16.75 -6.40 6.03
CA ILE A 252 -16.16 -5.06 6.18
C ILE A 252 -17.10 -4.04 5.53
N TYR A 253 -17.36 -2.93 6.22
CA TYR A 253 -18.35 -1.94 5.80
C TYR A 253 -17.97 -0.51 6.15
N GLN A 254 -18.46 0.44 5.34
CA GLN A 254 -18.42 1.85 5.66
C GLN A 254 -19.22 2.13 6.94
N PRO A 255 -18.66 2.84 7.93
CA PRO A 255 -19.40 3.30 9.10
C PRO A 255 -20.45 4.37 8.75
N GLU A 256 -21.34 4.68 9.71
CA GLU A 256 -22.32 5.77 9.56
C GLU A 256 -21.67 7.16 9.39
N THR A 257 -20.47 7.32 9.94
CA THR A 257 -19.63 8.52 9.80
C THR A 257 -18.21 8.08 9.51
N ALA A 258 -17.64 8.61 8.43
CA ALA A 258 -16.30 8.29 7.93
C ALA A 258 -15.21 8.45 9.01
N LEU A 259 -14.25 7.51 9.02
CA LEU A 259 -13.12 7.48 9.96
C LEU A 259 -12.00 8.41 9.53
N GLU A 260 -11.93 8.80 8.24
CA GLU A 260 -10.99 9.77 7.66
C GLU A 260 -10.91 11.09 8.45
N THR A 261 -11.95 11.40 9.23
CA THR A 261 -11.95 12.57 10.13
C THR A 261 -10.82 12.56 11.16
N PHE A 262 -10.20 11.40 11.42
CA PHE A 262 -9.07 11.25 12.32
C PHE A 262 -7.71 11.30 11.62
N ASP A 263 -7.67 11.30 10.29
CA ASP A 263 -6.42 11.26 9.53
C ASP A 263 -5.57 12.52 9.75
N GLY A 264 -4.27 12.32 9.76
CA GLY A 264 -3.26 13.35 10.05
C GLY A 264 -3.21 13.78 11.52
N GLN A 265 -4.09 13.27 12.39
CA GLN A 265 -4.01 13.51 13.84
C GLN A 265 -3.03 12.53 14.51
N ASP A 266 -2.56 12.86 15.72
CA ASP A 266 -1.78 11.92 16.53
C ASP A 266 -2.66 10.77 17.03
N ILE A 267 -2.16 9.53 16.96
CA ILE A 267 -2.86 8.36 17.51
C ILE A 267 -2.85 8.35 19.05
N THR A 268 -1.97 9.13 19.69
CA THR A 268 -1.82 9.17 21.16
C THR A 268 -3.13 9.54 21.85
N GLY A 269 -3.38 8.89 22.98
CA GLY A 269 -4.44 9.27 23.89
C GLY A 269 -5.38 8.12 24.21
N ASN A 270 -6.57 8.49 24.69
CA ASN A 270 -7.61 7.59 25.13
C ASN A 270 -8.72 7.52 24.08
N TRP A 271 -8.85 6.34 23.51
CA TRP A 271 -9.91 5.99 22.57
C TRP A 271 -10.99 5.20 23.30
N ILE A 272 -12.22 5.68 23.23
CA ILE A 272 -13.36 5.11 23.95
C ILE A 272 -14.36 4.59 22.93
N LEU A 273 -14.61 3.28 22.95
CA LEU A 273 -15.72 2.66 22.24
C LEU A 273 -16.92 2.59 23.19
N ASN A 274 -18.03 3.21 22.80
CA ASN A 274 -19.30 3.14 23.50
C ASN A 274 -20.26 2.24 22.71
N VAL A 275 -20.89 1.27 23.39
CA VAL A 275 -21.95 0.43 22.83
C VAL A 275 -23.20 0.56 23.68
N SER A 276 -24.32 0.91 23.05
CA SER A 276 -25.59 1.15 23.74
C SER A 276 -26.74 0.43 23.06
N ASP A 277 -27.63 -0.15 23.87
CA ASP A 277 -28.92 -0.64 23.42
C ASP A 277 -29.95 0.51 23.45
N ARG A 278 -30.78 0.56 22.40
CA ARG A 278 -31.80 1.60 22.15
C ARG A 278 -33.23 1.04 22.10
N ALA A 279 -33.43 -0.22 22.46
CA ALA A 279 -34.73 -0.83 22.63
C ALA A 279 -34.78 -1.69 23.90
N VAL A 280 -35.96 -2.24 24.20
CA VAL A 280 -36.22 -3.05 25.40
C VAL A 280 -36.17 -4.55 25.09
N ASN A 281 -35.84 -5.35 26.10
CA ASN A 281 -35.90 -6.84 26.16
C ASN A 281 -34.69 -7.59 25.61
N ASP A 282 -33.87 -6.98 24.77
CA ASP A 282 -32.66 -7.58 24.25
C ASP A 282 -31.46 -7.18 25.11
N THR A 283 -30.52 -8.11 25.30
CA THR A 283 -29.30 -7.81 26.05
C THR A 283 -28.13 -8.53 25.39
N GLY A 284 -26.93 -8.06 25.71
CA GLY A 284 -25.74 -8.67 25.18
C GLY A 284 -24.46 -8.18 25.83
N ARG A 285 -23.35 -8.39 25.14
CA ARG A 285 -22.02 -8.05 25.65
C ARG A 285 -21.13 -7.51 24.54
N LEU A 286 -20.39 -6.44 24.85
CA LEU A 286 -19.20 -6.05 24.09
C LEU A 286 -18.10 -7.05 24.42
N THR A 287 -17.78 -7.93 23.48
CA THR A 287 -16.85 -9.05 23.73
C THR A 287 -15.42 -8.70 23.35
N TYR A 288 -15.23 -8.03 22.22
CA TYR A 288 -13.93 -7.67 21.69
C TYR A 288 -14.04 -6.48 20.75
N TRP A 289 -13.01 -5.65 20.71
CA TRP A 289 -12.84 -4.64 19.68
C TRP A 289 -11.36 -4.25 19.53
N CYS A 290 -11.01 -3.74 18.36
CA CYS A 290 -9.70 -3.15 18.11
C CYS A 290 -9.84 -1.80 17.40
N LEU A 291 -8.95 -0.89 17.73
CA LEU A 291 -8.55 0.20 16.86
C LEU A 291 -7.42 -0.32 15.98
N VAL A 292 -7.58 -0.27 14.66
CA VAL A 292 -6.57 -0.73 13.71
C VAL A 292 -6.08 0.47 12.96
N ALA A 293 -4.85 0.88 13.23
CA ALA A 293 -4.32 2.15 12.74
C ALA A 293 -3.14 1.88 11.82
N SER A 294 -3.22 2.40 10.60
CA SER A 294 -2.05 2.61 9.75
C SER A 294 -1.39 3.91 10.21
N ILE A 295 -0.19 3.83 10.79
CA ILE A 295 0.48 4.99 11.40
C ILE A 295 1.84 5.28 10.78
N SER A 296 2.22 6.54 10.73
CA SER A 296 3.55 6.98 10.27
C SER A 296 4.06 8.17 11.09
N PRO A 297 5.37 8.28 11.37
CA PRO A 297 5.92 9.45 12.06
C PRO A 297 5.82 10.74 11.22
N LEU A 298 5.60 10.63 9.91
CA LEU A 298 5.45 11.76 8.99
C LEU A 298 4.13 11.63 8.22
N PRO A 299 3.40 12.74 8.01
CA PRO A 299 2.18 12.69 7.21
C PRO A 299 2.53 12.32 5.76
N PRO A 300 1.79 11.39 5.14
CA PRO A 300 1.97 11.08 3.73
C PRO A 300 1.63 12.32 2.88
N PRO A 301 2.30 12.51 1.73
CA PRO A 301 1.92 13.56 0.80
C PRO A 301 0.46 13.36 0.36
N PRO A 302 -0.34 14.43 0.22
CA PRO A 302 -1.72 14.32 -0.23
C PRO A 302 -1.71 13.71 -1.64
N THR A 303 -2.33 12.55 -1.78
CA THR A 303 -2.51 11.89 -3.08
C THR A 303 -3.82 12.38 -3.67
N PRO A 304 -3.83 12.99 -4.86
CA PRO A 304 -5.08 13.35 -5.52
C PRO A 304 -5.90 12.08 -5.79
N ALA A 305 -7.18 12.09 -5.42
CA ALA A 305 -8.09 11.02 -5.80
C ALA A 305 -8.19 10.97 -7.35
N PRO A 306 -8.06 9.80 -7.98
CA PRO A 306 -8.26 9.68 -9.42
C PRO A 306 -9.71 9.99 -9.80
N ASP A 307 -9.92 10.54 -10.99
CA ASP A 307 -11.27 10.76 -11.53
C ASP A 307 -12.03 9.43 -11.62
N PRO A 308 -13.33 9.39 -11.25
CA PRO A 308 -14.11 8.16 -11.29
C PRO A 308 -14.22 7.64 -12.74
N PRO A 309 -13.92 6.36 -13.00
CA PRO A 309 -14.00 5.80 -14.33
C PRO A 309 -15.46 5.77 -14.84
N SER A 310 -15.67 6.10 -16.11
CA SER A 310 -16.99 5.98 -16.77
C SER A 310 -17.12 4.64 -17.48
N PHE A 311 -18.15 3.87 -17.14
CA PHE A 311 -18.43 2.54 -17.72
C PHE A 311 -19.95 2.30 -17.86
N PRO A 312 -20.40 1.37 -18.74
CA PRO A 312 -21.81 1.06 -18.91
C PRO A 312 -22.45 0.46 -17.64
N SER A 313 -23.78 0.50 -17.55
CA SER A 313 -24.53 -0.10 -16.41
C SER A 313 -24.49 -1.64 -16.39
N GLN A 314 -24.00 -2.27 -17.45
CA GLN A 314 -23.77 -3.70 -17.55
C GLN A 314 -22.62 -4.00 -18.53
N ALA A 315 -21.88 -5.08 -18.26
CA ALA A 315 -20.88 -5.63 -19.17
C ALA A 315 -20.68 -7.12 -18.86
N ILE A 316 -20.42 -7.94 -19.89
CA ILE A 316 -20.18 -9.39 -19.77
C ILE A 316 -19.06 -9.80 -20.73
N ILE A 317 -18.12 -10.60 -20.23
CA ILE A 317 -17.01 -11.20 -20.97
C ILE A 317 -17.32 -12.68 -21.21
N ASN A 318 -17.53 -13.06 -22.47
CA ASN A 318 -18.07 -14.39 -22.83
C ASN A 318 -17.01 -15.49 -23.02
N ASN A 319 -15.73 -15.13 -23.14
CA ASN A 319 -14.63 -16.04 -23.51
C ASN A 319 -13.68 -16.35 -22.34
N VAL A 320 -14.15 -16.18 -21.09
CA VAL A 320 -13.43 -16.66 -19.91
C VAL A 320 -13.79 -18.12 -19.69
N THR A 321 -12.78 -18.98 -19.56
CA THR A 321 -12.94 -20.42 -19.39
C THR A 321 -12.09 -20.88 -18.22
N GLY A 322 -12.59 -21.84 -17.44
CA GLY A 322 -11.83 -22.39 -16.33
C GLY A 322 -11.93 -23.90 -16.20
N ARG A 323 -11.32 -24.43 -15.14
CA ARG A 323 -11.32 -25.84 -14.78
C ARG A 323 -11.52 -26.01 -13.28
N ASN A 324 -11.95 -27.19 -12.86
CA ASN A 324 -11.94 -27.53 -11.44
C ASN A 324 -10.51 -27.60 -10.91
N GLN A 325 -10.29 -27.06 -9.73
CA GLN A 325 -8.99 -27.04 -9.06
C GLN A 325 -8.41 -28.46 -8.87
N ALA A 326 -7.09 -28.62 -8.97
CA ALA A 326 -6.46 -29.93 -8.89
C ALA A 326 -6.17 -30.39 -7.46
N LEU A 327 -5.95 -29.47 -6.53
CA LEU A 327 -5.70 -29.77 -5.13
C LEU A 327 -6.83 -29.23 -4.24
N PRO A 328 -6.97 -29.66 -2.98
CA PRO A 328 -8.10 -29.23 -2.15
C PRO A 328 -8.09 -27.75 -1.77
N LEU A 329 -6.91 -27.12 -1.63
CA LEU A 329 -6.74 -25.74 -1.17
C LEU A 329 -5.85 -24.93 -2.13
N ASP A 330 -5.92 -25.17 -3.44
CA ASP A 330 -5.15 -24.42 -4.45
C ASP A 330 -6.04 -23.54 -5.35
N CYS A 331 -7.17 -23.06 -4.82
CA CYS A 331 -8.14 -22.29 -5.60
C CYS A 331 -7.51 -21.07 -6.28
N GLU A 332 -6.56 -20.42 -5.61
CA GLU A 332 -5.79 -19.27 -6.09
C GLU A 332 -4.92 -19.66 -7.26
N SER A 333 -4.31 -20.85 -7.23
CA SER A 333 -3.51 -21.37 -8.35
C SER A 333 -4.41 -21.69 -9.54
N ARG A 334 -5.58 -22.28 -9.30
CA ARG A 334 -6.56 -22.52 -10.36
C ARG A 334 -7.02 -21.22 -11.03
N SER A 335 -7.52 -20.27 -10.23
CA SER A 335 -7.98 -18.97 -10.72
C SER A 335 -6.84 -18.21 -11.43
N ALA A 336 -5.61 -18.25 -10.91
CA ALA A 336 -4.44 -17.62 -11.52
C ALA A 336 -4.12 -18.17 -12.90
N VAL A 337 -4.13 -19.50 -13.10
CA VAL A 337 -3.79 -20.08 -14.41
C VAL A 337 -4.92 -19.92 -15.43
N ASP A 338 -6.18 -19.92 -14.98
CA ASP A 338 -7.33 -19.66 -15.84
C ASP A 338 -7.37 -18.18 -16.27
N TRP A 339 -7.06 -17.27 -15.35
CA TRP A 339 -6.81 -15.85 -15.61
C TRP A 339 -5.68 -15.65 -16.63
N ALA A 340 -4.51 -16.24 -16.38
CA ALA A 340 -3.36 -16.14 -17.28
C ALA A 340 -3.70 -16.64 -18.68
N ASN A 341 -4.46 -17.74 -18.78
CA ASN A 341 -4.88 -18.31 -20.05
C ASN A 341 -5.83 -17.39 -20.81
N TYR A 342 -6.70 -16.63 -20.13
CA TYR A 342 -7.49 -15.58 -20.77
C TYR A 342 -6.62 -14.53 -21.47
N PHE A 343 -5.49 -14.16 -20.85
CA PHE A 343 -4.48 -13.27 -21.44
C PHE A 343 -3.48 -13.99 -22.35
N GLY A 344 -3.78 -15.21 -22.79
CA GLY A 344 -2.98 -15.96 -23.76
C GLY A 344 -1.74 -16.66 -23.17
N ARG A 345 -1.56 -16.66 -21.85
CA ARG A 345 -0.46 -17.35 -21.18
C ARG A 345 -0.92 -18.65 -20.54
N ARG A 346 -0.49 -19.78 -21.12
CA ARG A 346 -0.75 -21.10 -20.54
C ARG A 346 0.29 -21.42 -19.47
N ILE A 347 -0.17 -21.76 -18.28
CA ILE A 347 0.65 -22.15 -17.13
C ILE A 347 0.07 -23.45 -16.58
N ASN A 348 0.92 -24.37 -16.14
CA ASN A 348 0.48 -25.57 -15.45
C ASN A 348 0.12 -25.20 -13.99
N GLU A 349 -1.07 -25.57 -13.52
CA GLU A 349 -1.55 -25.23 -12.17
C GLU A 349 -0.66 -25.80 -11.06
N ILE A 350 -0.27 -27.07 -11.15
CA ILE A 350 0.59 -27.71 -10.14
C ILE A 350 1.98 -27.08 -10.14
N GLU A 351 2.50 -26.73 -11.31
CA GLU A 351 3.74 -25.96 -11.42
C GLU A 351 3.61 -24.58 -10.77
N PHE A 352 2.52 -23.86 -11.04
CA PHE A 352 2.25 -22.55 -10.46
C PHE A 352 2.17 -22.65 -8.94
N PHE A 353 1.38 -23.59 -8.41
CA PHE A 353 1.27 -23.84 -6.98
C PHE A 353 2.63 -24.13 -6.33
N ASN A 354 3.42 -25.04 -6.91
CA ASN A 354 4.74 -25.42 -6.37
C ASN A 354 5.77 -24.28 -6.42
N ASN A 355 5.54 -23.25 -7.24
CA ASN A 355 6.38 -22.07 -7.34
C ASN A 355 5.90 -20.90 -6.46
N LEU A 356 4.76 -21.03 -5.76
CA LEU A 356 4.36 -20.06 -4.76
C LEU A 356 5.31 -20.11 -3.56
N PRO A 357 5.68 -18.96 -2.98
CA PRO A 357 6.35 -18.95 -1.69
C PRO A 357 5.45 -19.58 -0.62
N THR A 358 6.06 -20.11 0.44
CA THR A 358 5.35 -20.59 1.64
C THR A 358 5.64 -19.65 2.80
N SER A 359 4.65 -19.41 3.64
CA SER A 359 4.76 -18.51 4.79
C SER A 359 3.69 -18.86 5.82
N ASP A 360 3.79 -18.34 7.04
CA ASP A 360 2.67 -18.28 7.97
C ASP A 360 1.78 -17.05 7.73
N ASN A 361 2.28 -16.06 6.97
CA ASN A 361 1.56 -14.89 6.50
C ASN A 361 1.02 -15.09 5.07
N PRO A 362 -0.31 -15.09 4.85
CA PRO A 362 -0.88 -15.28 3.52
C PRO A 362 -0.55 -14.15 2.52
N ASP A 363 -0.19 -12.95 3.00
CA ASP A 363 0.27 -11.84 2.12
C ASP A 363 1.72 -12.05 1.64
N VAL A 364 2.44 -13.02 2.20
CA VAL A 364 3.83 -13.35 1.83
C VAL A 364 3.92 -14.68 1.08
N GLY A 365 3.07 -15.65 1.39
CA GLY A 365 3.03 -16.94 0.70
C GLY A 365 1.93 -17.88 1.20
N PHE A 366 1.86 -19.07 0.60
CA PHE A 366 0.86 -20.08 0.93
C PHE A 366 0.99 -20.59 2.36
N VAL A 367 -0.13 -20.58 3.10
CA VAL A 367 -0.20 -20.94 4.51
C VAL A 367 -0.76 -22.35 4.71
N GLY A 368 0.08 -23.21 5.29
CA GLY A 368 -0.26 -24.56 5.72
C GLY A 368 -0.18 -25.61 4.62
N ASN A 369 -0.90 -26.73 4.81
CA ASN A 369 -0.85 -27.88 3.90
C ASN A 369 -2.02 -27.82 2.91
N VAL A 370 -1.74 -27.91 1.61
CA VAL A 370 -2.76 -27.89 0.54
C VAL A 370 -3.79 -29.04 0.63
N TYR A 371 -3.45 -30.13 1.32
CA TYR A 371 -4.38 -31.23 1.63
C TYR A 371 -5.02 -31.12 3.02
N GLY A 372 -4.90 -29.95 3.66
CA GLY A 372 -5.48 -29.66 4.96
C GLY A 372 -6.99 -29.52 4.93
N GLN A 373 -7.57 -29.31 6.10
CA GLN A 373 -9.01 -29.09 6.22
C GLN A 373 -9.38 -27.70 5.67
N TRP A 374 -10.33 -27.65 4.75
CA TRP A 374 -10.87 -26.38 4.25
C TRP A 374 -11.69 -25.63 5.31
N GLY A 375 -11.74 -24.31 5.20
CA GLY A 375 -12.54 -23.46 6.09
C GLY A 375 -11.85 -23.01 7.39
N GLN A 376 -10.53 -23.17 7.48
CA GLN A 376 -9.76 -22.66 8.61
C GLN A 376 -9.26 -21.24 8.33
N ILE A 377 -8.55 -20.68 9.31
CA ILE A 377 -7.72 -19.48 9.19
C ILE A 377 -6.32 -19.81 9.72
N PRO A 378 -5.27 -19.04 9.35
CA PRO A 378 -3.92 -19.23 9.88
C PRO A 378 -3.89 -19.32 11.43
N PRO A 379 -2.96 -20.09 12.01
CA PRO A 379 -1.85 -20.81 11.35
C PRO A 379 -2.23 -22.17 10.76
N ASN A 380 -3.51 -22.54 10.78
CA ASN A 380 -3.98 -23.77 10.13
C ASN A 380 -3.95 -23.61 8.60
N ALA A 381 -4.12 -24.74 7.89
CA ALA A 381 -4.19 -24.74 6.43
C ALA A 381 -5.26 -23.76 5.91
N TYR A 382 -4.85 -22.84 5.05
CA TYR A 382 -5.66 -21.70 4.66
C TYR A 382 -5.59 -21.47 3.16
N GLY A 383 -4.51 -20.84 2.67
CA GLY A 383 -4.41 -20.33 1.32
C GLY A 383 -3.30 -19.31 1.19
N VAL A 384 -3.34 -18.52 0.12
CA VAL A 384 -2.43 -17.40 -0.18
C VAL A 384 -3.25 -16.19 -0.63
N HIS A 385 -2.79 -14.98 -0.32
CA HIS A 385 -3.46 -13.76 -0.74
C HIS A 385 -2.93 -13.22 -2.09
N ALA A 386 -3.41 -12.06 -2.51
CA ALA A 386 -3.21 -11.52 -3.85
C ALA A 386 -1.75 -11.19 -4.18
N GLU A 387 -0.98 -10.66 -3.23
CA GLU A 387 0.36 -10.12 -3.48
C GLU A 387 1.35 -11.18 -3.98
N PRO A 388 1.50 -12.36 -3.35
CA PRO A 388 2.39 -13.41 -3.84
C PRO A 388 1.92 -14.00 -5.17
N VAL A 389 0.60 -14.13 -5.35
CA VAL A 389 0.00 -14.65 -6.58
C VAL A 389 0.24 -13.70 -7.76
N ALA A 390 0.00 -12.40 -7.58
CA ALA A 390 0.27 -11.39 -8.60
C ALA A 390 1.77 -11.30 -8.91
N ALA A 391 2.64 -11.39 -7.89
CA ALA A 391 4.09 -11.42 -8.08
C ALA A 391 4.52 -12.63 -8.93
N LEU A 392 3.98 -13.82 -8.68
CA LEU A 392 4.30 -15.01 -9.45
C LEU A 392 3.74 -14.93 -10.88
N LEU A 393 2.50 -14.46 -11.07
CA LEU A 393 1.93 -14.21 -12.41
C LEU A 393 2.83 -13.30 -13.26
N ARG A 394 3.41 -12.26 -12.67
CA ARG A 394 4.38 -11.37 -13.35
C ARG A 394 5.65 -12.09 -13.77
N GLN A 395 6.14 -13.06 -12.99
CA GLN A 395 7.29 -13.89 -13.38
C GLN A 395 6.98 -14.77 -14.60
N TYR A 396 5.71 -15.18 -14.76
CA TYR A 396 5.23 -15.87 -15.97
C TYR A 396 4.95 -14.92 -17.15
N GLY A 397 5.18 -13.62 -17.00
CA GLY A 397 4.99 -12.62 -18.06
C GLY A 397 3.54 -12.16 -18.23
N VAL A 398 2.70 -12.32 -17.19
CA VAL A 398 1.32 -11.81 -17.16
C VAL A 398 1.28 -10.54 -16.32
N THR A 399 0.67 -9.48 -16.84
CA THR A 399 0.43 -8.28 -16.05
C THR A 399 -0.60 -8.57 -14.96
N ALA A 400 -0.22 -8.30 -13.71
CA ALA A 400 -1.07 -8.54 -12.55
C ALA A 400 -0.74 -7.49 -11.47
N TYR A 401 -1.76 -6.79 -10.99
CA TYR A 401 -1.67 -5.82 -9.89
C TYR A 401 -2.62 -6.27 -8.79
N ALA A 402 -2.06 -6.48 -7.59
CA ALA A 402 -2.84 -6.83 -6.41
C ALA A 402 -3.42 -5.55 -5.79
N HIS A 403 -4.66 -5.65 -5.33
CA HIS A 403 -5.40 -4.57 -4.69
C HIS A 403 -6.02 -5.07 -3.40
N ARG A 404 -5.95 -4.24 -2.35
CA ARG A 404 -6.73 -4.39 -1.13
C ARG A 404 -6.83 -3.03 -0.42
N PRO A 405 -7.96 -2.31 -0.54
CA PRO A 405 -9.17 -2.67 -1.30
C PRO A 405 -9.09 -2.33 -2.79
N LEU A 406 -9.85 -3.06 -3.61
CA LEU A 406 -10.28 -2.59 -4.94
C LEU A 406 -11.71 -2.04 -4.82
N SER A 407 -11.99 -0.87 -5.41
CA SER A 407 -13.36 -0.33 -5.41
C SER A 407 -14.27 -1.10 -6.37
N TRP A 408 -15.58 -1.12 -6.06
CA TRP A 408 -16.59 -1.70 -6.96
C TRP A 408 -16.58 -1.04 -8.35
N ASP A 409 -16.29 0.26 -8.40
CA ASP A 409 -16.22 1.01 -9.66
C ASP A 409 -15.00 0.62 -10.49
N MET A 410 -13.82 0.44 -9.86
CA MET A 410 -12.64 -0.05 -10.57
C MET A 410 -12.82 -1.47 -11.08
N LEU A 411 -13.46 -2.35 -10.30
CA LEU A 411 -13.80 -3.70 -10.76
C LEU A 411 -14.71 -3.65 -11.99
N ARG A 412 -15.79 -2.85 -11.95
CA ARG A 412 -16.68 -2.68 -13.11
C ARG A 412 -15.96 -2.07 -14.31
N ALA A 413 -15.04 -1.14 -14.10
CA ALA A 413 -14.23 -0.55 -15.17
C ALA A 413 -13.35 -1.59 -15.88
N GLU A 414 -12.72 -2.52 -15.15
CA GLU A 414 -11.97 -3.65 -15.74
C GLU A 414 -12.88 -4.53 -16.59
N ILE A 415 -14.02 -4.95 -16.05
CA ILE A 415 -14.99 -5.81 -16.75
C ILE A 415 -15.53 -5.14 -18.01
N ALA A 416 -15.90 -3.86 -17.93
CA ALA A 416 -16.36 -3.06 -19.06
C ALA A 416 -15.31 -2.94 -20.17
N ALA A 417 -14.03 -2.97 -19.80
CA ALA A 417 -12.93 -2.93 -20.72
C ALA A 417 -12.48 -4.33 -21.21
N GLY A 418 -13.29 -5.37 -20.96
CA GLY A 418 -13.05 -6.73 -21.46
C GLY A 418 -11.96 -7.48 -20.70
N ARG A 419 -11.66 -7.07 -19.46
CA ARG A 419 -10.69 -7.75 -18.59
C ARG A 419 -11.46 -8.34 -17.41
N PRO A 420 -11.45 -9.67 -17.20
CA PRO A 420 -12.06 -10.25 -16.00
C PRO A 420 -11.40 -9.64 -14.75
N VAL A 421 -11.92 -9.89 -13.54
CA VAL A 421 -11.20 -9.55 -12.29
C VAL A 421 -11.07 -10.78 -11.40
N PHE A 422 -9.86 -11.08 -10.94
CA PHE A 422 -9.58 -12.21 -10.04
C PHE A 422 -9.80 -11.72 -8.60
N VAL A 423 -10.76 -12.29 -7.87
CA VAL A 423 -11.13 -11.83 -6.52
C VAL A 423 -11.12 -12.96 -5.49
N TRP A 424 -10.96 -12.57 -4.22
CA TRP A 424 -11.10 -13.43 -3.05
C TRP A 424 -12.47 -13.22 -2.42
N ILE A 425 -13.21 -14.29 -2.18
CA ILE A 425 -14.56 -14.30 -1.62
C ILE A 425 -14.65 -15.36 -0.52
N VAL A 426 -15.83 -15.50 0.09
CA VAL A 426 -16.07 -16.53 1.10
C VAL A 426 -16.99 -17.62 0.54
N GLY A 427 -16.48 -18.85 0.54
CA GLY A 427 -17.16 -20.07 0.13
C GLY A 427 -17.78 -19.97 -1.27
N ASN A 428 -19.09 -20.14 -1.36
CA ASN A 428 -19.86 -20.00 -2.60
C ASN A 428 -20.52 -18.62 -2.70
N VAL A 429 -19.74 -17.57 -2.49
CA VAL A 429 -20.19 -16.16 -2.41
C VAL A 429 -21.27 -16.02 -1.34
N VAL A 430 -20.90 -16.40 -0.12
CA VAL A 430 -21.69 -16.23 1.11
C VAL A 430 -21.03 -15.20 2.01
N ASN A 431 -21.75 -14.72 3.03
CA ASN A 431 -21.18 -13.77 3.98
C ASN A 431 -20.05 -14.41 4.78
N GLY A 432 -18.99 -13.65 5.02
CA GLY A 432 -17.89 -14.01 5.89
C GLY A 432 -17.80 -13.11 7.11
N ALA A 433 -17.07 -13.57 8.12
CA ALA A 433 -16.63 -12.74 9.23
C ALA A 433 -15.13 -12.49 9.06
N PRO A 434 -14.71 -11.24 8.82
CA PRO A 434 -13.29 -10.90 8.80
C PRO A 434 -12.72 -10.97 10.23
N ASP A 435 -11.44 -11.31 10.33
CA ASP A 435 -10.66 -11.17 11.55
C ASP A 435 -9.23 -10.76 11.18
N TYR A 436 -8.51 -10.19 12.13
CA TYR A 436 -7.11 -9.85 11.94
C TYR A 436 -6.22 -10.98 12.45
N TYR A 437 -5.32 -11.44 11.58
CA TYR A 437 -4.27 -12.41 11.91
C TYR A 437 -2.93 -11.70 12.07
N THR A 438 -2.16 -12.11 13.09
CA THR A 438 -0.81 -11.61 13.35
C THR A 438 0.20 -12.73 13.07
N PRO A 439 0.93 -12.68 11.95
CA PRO A 439 1.98 -13.63 11.63
C PRO A 439 3.26 -13.37 12.44
N ALA A 440 4.24 -14.26 12.31
CA ALA A 440 5.54 -14.12 12.96
C ALA A 440 6.36 -12.91 12.48
N ASP A 441 6.08 -12.37 11.30
CA ASP A 441 6.70 -11.14 10.78
C ASP A 441 6.13 -9.85 11.39
N GLY A 442 5.03 -9.95 12.15
CA GLY A 442 4.33 -8.82 12.75
C GLY A 442 3.47 -8.00 11.78
N LEU A 443 3.39 -8.37 10.50
CA LEU A 443 2.61 -7.64 9.50
C LEU A 443 1.18 -8.18 9.46
N HIS A 444 0.30 -7.50 10.19
CA HIS A 444 -1.10 -7.91 10.34
C HIS A 444 -1.86 -7.95 9.01
N THR A 445 -2.73 -8.95 8.86
CA THR A 445 -3.56 -9.12 7.65
C THR A 445 -4.97 -9.59 7.99
N ILE A 446 -5.91 -9.33 7.09
CA ILE A 446 -7.30 -9.74 7.23
C ILE A 446 -7.45 -11.16 6.69
N VAL A 447 -8.08 -12.03 7.47
CA VAL A 447 -8.41 -13.40 7.09
C VAL A 447 -9.89 -13.67 7.33
N ALA A 448 -10.45 -14.62 6.58
CA ALA A 448 -11.82 -15.08 6.80
C ALA A 448 -11.90 -16.59 6.63
N ARG A 449 -12.75 -17.25 7.42
CA ARG A 449 -12.99 -18.69 7.23
C ARG A 449 -13.62 -18.93 5.87
N TYR A 450 -13.25 -20.07 5.27
CA TYR A 450 -13.73 -20.48 3.94
C TYR A 450 -13.37 -19.45 2.87
N GLU A 451 -12.21 -18.81 2.98
CA GLU A 451 -11.61 -18.11 1.85
C GLU A 451 -11.64 -19.01 0.60
N HIS A 452 -11.96 -18.37 -0.53
CA HIS A 452 -12.01 -19.00 -1.84
C HIS A 452 -11.82 -17.93 -2.92
N THR A 453 -11.42 -18.33 -4.13
CA THR A 453 -11.21 -17.40 -5.23
C THR A 453 -12.10 -17.67 -6.44
N VAL A 454 -12.44 -16.60 -7.16
CA VAL A 454 -13.24 -16.67 -8.40
C VAL A 454 -12.75 -15.62 -9.39
N LEU A 455 -13.11 -15.78 -10.67
CA LEU A 455 -12.93 -14.74 -11.68
C LEU A 455 -14.27 -14.05 -11.96
N VAL A 456 -14.40 -12.76 -11.66
CA VAL A 456 -15.54 -11.97 -12.10
C VAL A 456 -15.46 -11.76 -13.60
N THR A 457 -16.55 -12.06 -14.30
CA THR A 457 -16.62 -12.02 -15.78
C THR A 457 -17.71 -11.07 -16.28
N GLY A 458 -18.58 -10.57 -15.40
CA GLY A 458 -19.65 -9.69 -15.80
C GLY A 458 -20.38 -9.04 -14.64
N TYR A 459 -21.10 -7.97 -14.94
CA TYR A 459 -22.04 -7.35 -14.01
C TYR A 459 -23.24 -6.78 -14.76
N THR A 460 -24.36 -6.66 -14.05
CA THR A 460 -25.50 -5.79 -14.39
C THR A 460 -25.72 -4.84 -13.22
N GLN A 461 -26.82 -4.08 -13.24
CA GLN A 461 -27.22 -3.26 -12.08
C GLN A 461 -27.52 -4.09 -10.83
N SER A 462 -27.92 -5.35 -10.99
CA SER A 462 -28.43 -6.18 -9.89
C SER A 462 -27.65 -7.46 -9.66
N ASN A 463 -26.86 -7.92 -10.63
CA ASN A 463 -26.15 -9.19 -10.55
C ASN A 463 -24.66 -9.07 -10.91
N VAL A 464 -23.86 -9.95 -10.33
CA VAL A 464 -22.47 -10.21 -10.70
C VAL A 464 -22.39 -11.62 -11.29
N TYR A 465 -21.62 -11.76 -12.36
CA TYR A 465 -21.30 -13.03 -13.01
C TYR A 465 -19.85 -13.38 -12.70
N TYR A 466 -19.62 -14.59 -12.23
CA TYR A 466 -18.29 -15.04 -11.85
C TYR A 466 -18.09 -16.51 -12.22
N LEU A 467 -16.89 -16.82 -12.71
CA LEU A 467 -16.42 -18.17 -12.95
C LEU A 467 -15.89 -18.76 -11.65
N ASN A 468 -16.44 -19.90 -11.25
CA ASN A 468 -15.95 -20.71 -10.14
C ASN A 468 -15.68 -22.13 -10.67
N GLY A 469 -14.40 -22.54 -10.68
CA GLY A 469 -13.96 -23.75 -11.36
C GLY A 469 -14.20 -23.66 -12.87
N ASP A 470 -15.00 -24.58 -13.41
CA ASP A 470 -15.34 -24.65 -14.84
C ASP A 470 -16.66 -23.98 -15.22
N THR A 471 -17.39 -23.41 -14.25
CA THR A 471 -18.78 -22.96 -14.43
C THR A 471 -18.95 -21.50 -14.05
N ILE A 472 -19.69 -20.75 -14.89
CA ILE A 472 -20.10 -19.37 -14.58
C ILE A 472 -21.40 -19.38 -13.77
N TYR A 473 -21.36 -18.73 -12.61
CA TYR A 473 -22.49 -18.53 -11.72
C TYR A 473 -22.92 -17.07 -11.70
N THR A 474 -24.04 -16.81 -11.06
CA THR A 474 -24.53 -15.46 -10.81
C THR A 474 -25.02 -15.29 -9.38
N LYS A 475 -24.83 -14.10 -8.83
CA LYS A 475 -25.31 -13.65 -7.51
C LYS A 475 -25.76 -12.20 -7.60
N SER A 476 -26.59 -11.77 -6.65
CA SER A 476 -26.92 -10.34 -6.55
C SER A 476 -25.67 -9.53 -6.22
N VAL A 477 -25.63 -8.26 -6.66
CA VAL A 477 -24.54 -7.33 -6.33
C VAL A 477 -24.34 -7.24 -4.82
N ALA A 478 -25.43 -7.09 -4.05
CA ALA A 478 -25.36 -7.03 -2.59
C ALA A 478 -24.68 -8.26 -1.98
N GLN A 479 -25.08 -9.47 -2.39
CA GLN A 479 -24.49 -10.71 -1.87
C GLN A 479 -23.03 -10.90 -2.28
N PHE A 480 -22.66 -10.47 -3.49
CA PHE A 480 -21.28 -10.52 -3.95
C PHE A 480 -20.40 -9.56 -3.13
N LEU A 481 -20.82 -8.30 -3.00
CA LEU A 481 -20.07 -7.30 -2.23
C LEU A 481 -19.94 -7.71 -0.76
N ASP A 482 -20.98 -8.30 -0.16
CA ASP A 482 -20.93 -8.84 1.20
C ASP A 482 -19.90 -9.96 1.40
N SER A 483 -19.72 -10.80 0.39
CA SER A 483 -18.75 -11.90 0.45
C SER A 483 -17.33 -11.41 0.20
N TRP A 484 -17.17 -10.51 -0.77
CA TRP A 484 -15.90 -9.92 -1.17
C TRP A 484 -15.31 -9.00 -0.09
N SER A 485 -16.17 -8.25 0.61
CA SER A 485 -15.71 -7.32 1.65
C SER A 485 -15.11 -8.03 2.84
N ALA A 486 -15.52 -9.27 3.16
CA ALA A 486 -14.96 -10.05 4.26
C ALA A 486 -13.44 -10.32 4.14
N LEU A 487 -12.86 -10.10 2.97
CA LEU A 487 -11.42 -10.22 2.70
C LEU A 487 -10.80 -8.90 2.20
N GLY A 488 -11.42 -7.76 2.53
CA GLY A 488 -10.91 -6.43 2.21
C GLY A 488 -11.04 -6.05 0.74
N ASN A 489 -12.07 -6.52 0.03
CA ASN A 489 -12.22 -6.33 -1.41
C ASN A 489 -10.96 -6.71 -2.20
N MET A 490 -10.30 -7.79 -1.78
CA MET A 490 -9.03 -8.22 -2.35
C MET A 490 -9.22 -8.70 -3.79
N ALA A 491 -8.34 -8.23 -4.68
CA ALA A 491 -8.41 -8.54 -6.10
C ALA A 491 -7.05 -8.49 -6.80
N ILE A 492 -6.99 -9.10 -7.97
CA ILE A 492 -5.94 -8.90 -8.98
C ILE A 492 -6.60 -8.40 -10.26
N THR A 493 -6.06 -7.29 -10.78
CA THR A 493 -6.46 -6.69 -12.06
C THR A 493 -5.28 -6.73 -13.05
N ALA A 494 -5.58 -6.51 -14.33
CA ALA A 494 -4.55 -6.43 -15.37
C ALA A 494 -3.99 -5.00 -15.56
N ASN A 495 -4.62 -4.00 -14.94
CA ASN A 495 -4.15 -2.61 -14.90
C ASN A 495 -3.95 -2.13 -13.45
N PRO A 496 -2.97 -1.22 -13.23
CA PRO A 496 -2.63 -0.73 -11.90
C PRO A 496 -3.74 0.12 -11.28
#